data_AF-A0A2N0S7R8-F1
#
_entry.id   AF-A0A2N0S7R8-F1
#
_cell.length_a   1.000
_cell.length_b   1.000
_cell.length_c   1.000
_cell.angle_alpha   90.00
_cell.angle_beta   90.00
_cell.angle_gamma   90.00
#
_symmetry.space_group_name_H-M   'P 1'
#
loop_
_entity.id
_entity.type
_entity.pdbx_description
1 polymer ?
#
loop_
_entity_poly.entity_id
_entity_poly.type
_entity_poly.pdbx_seq_one_letter_code
_entity_poly.pdbx_strand_id
1 'polypeptide(L)'
;MPKCYRDLMKKCWDSDPNNRLKASEIEKLIKLFHDSYCPIETEQDDDEIEEQFKEAERYRRTNSDNYLPTVHPQAIYTSRLLNPFTPKFIDDNVK
;
A
#
# COMPACT_ATOMS: atom_id res chain seq x y z
N MET A 1 -2.10 -3.13 -9.77
CA MET A 1 -1.96 -3.46 -8.33
C MET A 1 -2.79 -4.69 -8.04
N PRO A 2 -2.24 -5.73 -7.38
CA PRO A 2 -2.95 -6.97 -7.11
C PRO A 2 -4.23 -6.73 -6.30
N LYS A 3 -5.32 -7.44 -6.60
CA LYS A 3 -6.61 -7.25 -5.93
C LYS A 3 -6.55 -7.67 -4.46
N CYS A 4 -5.82 -8.73 -4.13
CA CYS A 4 -5.56 -9.19 -2.77
C CYS A 4 -4.97 -8.09 -1.87
N TYR A 5 -3.99 -7.34 -2.38
CA TYR A 5 -3.39 -6.20 -1.68
C TYR A 5 -4.38 -5.03 -1.53
N ARG A 6 -5.18 -4.75 -2.57
CA ARG A 6 -6.23 -3.72 -2.51
C ARG A 6 -7.22 -4.00 -1.39
N ASP A 7 -7.66 -5.25 -1.28
CA ASP A 7 -8.67 -5.65 -0.30
C ASP A 7 -8.07 -5.74 1.11
N LEU A 8 -6.79 -6.11 1.25
CA LEU A 8 -6.06 -5.97 2.51
C LEU A 8 -5.99 -4.51 2.96
N MET A 9 -5.56 -3.59 2.08
CA MET A 9 -5.49 -2.15 2.41
C MET A 9 -6.84 -1.59 2.83
N LYS A 10 -7.93 -2.04 2.17
CA LYS A 10 -9.30 -1.68 2.55
C LYS A 10 -9.63 -1.99 4.00
N LYS A 11 -9.19 -3.15 4.49
CA LYS A 11 -9.38 -3.55 5.88
C LYS A 11 -8.44 -2.80 6.83
N CYS A 12 -7.23 -2.45 6.39
CA CYS A 12 -6.26 -1.73 7.24
C CYS A 12 -6.64 -0.27 7.51
N TRP A 13 -7.28 0.40 6.55
CA TRP A 13 -7.66 1.81 6.65
C TRP A 13 -9.15 2.04 6.93
N ASP A 14 -9.84 1.05 7.50
CA ASP A 14 -11.26 1.18 7.85
C ASP A 14 -11.48 2.38 8.79
N SER A 15 -12.57 3.12 8.59
CA SER A 15 -12.88 4.30 9.39
C SER A 15 -13.20 3.92 10.84
N ASP A 16 -13.79 2.74 11.06
CA ASP A 16 -13.98 2.16 12.38
C ASP A 16 -12.70 1.38 12.78
N PRO A 17 -11.99 1.79 13.84
CA PRO A 17 -10.81 1.07 14.31
C PRO A 17 -11.05 -0.40 14.67
N ASN A 18 -12.28 -0.77 15.04
CA ASN A 18 -12.61 -2.16 15.42
C ASN A 18 -12.69 -3.10 14.22
N ASN A 19 -12.93 -2.56 13.02
CA ASN A 19 -12.94 -3.31 11.77
C ASN A 19 -11.54 -3.53 11.18
N ARG A 20 -10.53 -2.84 11.72
CA ARG A 20 -9.15 -3.00 11.27
C ARG A 20 -8.58 -4.33 11.71
N LEU A 21 -7.86 -4.97 10.80
CA LEU A 21 -7.16 -6.22 11.10
C LEU A 21 -6.06 -6.01 12.13
N LYS A 22 -5.86 -7.02 12.99
CA LYS A 22 -4.72 -7.05 13.90
C LYS A 22 -3.43 -7.28 13.12
N ALA A 23 -2.32 -6.80 13.65
CA ALA A 23 -1.00 -6.98 13.05
C ALA A 23 -0.67 -8.47 12.76
N SER A 24 -1.07 -9.38 13.65
CA SER A 24 -0.87 -10.82 13.49
C SER A 24 -1.72 -11.45 12.37
N GLU A 25 -2.88 -10.87 12.05
CA GLU A 25 -3.70 -11.32 10.92
C GLU A 25 -3.14 -10.80 9.60
N ILE A 26 -2.66 -9.55 9.60
CA ILE A 26 -1.97 -8.94 8.46
C ILE A 26 -0.70 -9.74 8.12
N GLU A 27 0.10 -10.11 9.12
CA GLU A 27 1.31 -10.91 8.94
C GLU A 27 1.02 -12.25 8.22
N LYS A 28 -0.05 -12.95 8.64
CA LYS A 28 -0.46 -14.21 8.01
C LYS A 28 -0.85 -14.02 6.54
N LEU A 29 -1.60 -12.96 6.23
CA LEU A 29 -1.98 -12.64 4.85
C LEU A 29 -0.77 -12.28 3.99
N ILE A 30 0.17 -11.51 4.52
CA ILE A 30 1.39 -11.14 3.78
C ILE A 30 2.25 -12.38 3.51
N LYS A 31 2.39 -13.31 4.47
CA LYS A 31 3.08 -14.59 4.26
C LYS A 31 2.42 -15.41 3.16
N LEU A 32 1.10 -15.56 3.21
CA LEU A 32 0.34 -16.23 2.15
C LEU A 32 0.63 -15.61 0.77
N PHE A 33 0.54 -14.28 0.66
CA PHE A 33 0.80 -13.58 -0.61
C PHE A 33 2.24 -13.76 -1.10
N HIS A 34 3.21 -13.77 -0.19
CA HIS A 34 4.61 -13.99 -0.50
C HIS A 34 4.84 -15.40 -1.05
N ASP A 35 4.29 -16.40 -0.37
CA ASP A 35 4.46 -17.80 -0.73
C ASP A 35 3.79 -18.12 -2.07
N SER A 36 2.63 -17.51 -2.35
CA SER A 36 1.95 -17.55 -3.66
C SER A 36 2.78 -16.92 -4.79
N TYR A 37 3.49 -15.81 -4.51
CA TYR A 37 4.27 -15.10 -5.55
C TYR A 37 5.64 -15.72 -5.82
N CYS A 38 6.25 -16.35 -4.81
CA CYS A 38 7.54 -17.03 -4.89
C CYS A 38 7.36 -18.53 -4.55
N PRO A 39 6.66 -19.31 -5.40
CA PRO A 39 6.43 -20.72 -5.12
C PRO A 39 7.76 -21.48 -5.06
N ILE A 40 7.96 -22.23 -3.98
CA ILE A 40 9.10 -23.13 -3.81
C ILE A 40 8.82 -24.38 -4.64
N GLU A 41 9.20 -24.37 -5.92
CA GLU A 41 9.36 -25.49 -6.88
C GLU A 41 8.35 -26.66 -6.93
N THR A 42 7.28 -26.68 -6.14
CA THR A 42 6.33 -27.78 -6.07
C THR A 42 4.94 -27.32 -6.48
N GLU A 43 4.54 -27.82 -7.65
CA GLU A 43 3.19 -27.88 -8.22
C GLU A 43 2.52 -26.51 -8.44
N GLN A 44 2.43 -26.14 -9.73
CA GLN A 44 1.58 -25.07 -10.24
C GLN A 44 0.11 -25.47 -10.04
N ASP A 45 -0.39 -25.31 -8.83
CA ASP A 45 -1.82 -25.12 -8.65
C ASP A 45 -2.19 -23.73 -9.18
N ASP A 46 -3.41 -23.63 -9.71
CA ASP A 46 -4.02 -22.41 -10.26
C ASP A 46 -4.25 -21.39 -9.12
N ASP A 47 -3.16 -20.76 -8.65
CA ASP A 47 -3.19 -19.83 -7.54
C ASP A 47 -3.71 -18.47 -8.03
N GLU A 48 -4.99 -18.23 -7.76
CA GLU A 48 -5.68 -16.96 -8.05
C GLU A 48 -4.88 -15.74 -7.55
N ILE A 49 -4.14 -15.88 -6.44
CA ILE A 49 -3.32 -14.80 -5.88
C ILE A 49 -2.12 -14.54 -6.79
N GLU A 50 -1.42 -15.59 -7.23
CA GLU A 50 -0.28 -15.47 -8.14
C GLU A 50 -0.68 -14.76 -9.45
N GLU A 51 -1.82 -15.13 -10.03
CA GLU A 51 -2.33 -14.49 -11.25
C GLU A 51 -2.64 -13.01 -11.05
N GLN A 52 -3.20 -12.61 -9.90
CA GLN A 52 -3.40 -11.19 -9.58
C GLN A 52 -2.07 -10.41 -9.51
N PHE A 53 -0.99 -11.04 -9.03
CA PHE A 53 0.35 -10.43 -9.04
C PHE A 53 0.92 -10.33 -10.45
N LYS A 54 0.82 -11.40 -11.26
CA LYS A 54 1.26 -11.40 -12.65
C LYS A 54 0.53 -10.35 -13.48
N GLU A 55 -0.80 -10.22 -13.33
CA GLU A 55 -1.59 -9.20 -14.02
C GLU A 55 -1.15 -7.79 -13.63
N ALA A 56 -0.97 -7.54 -12.32
CA ALA A 56 -0.50 -6.25 -11.83
C ALA A 56 0.90 -5.89 -12.35
N GLU A 57 1.78 -6.89 -12.48
CA GLU A 57 3.13 -6.73 -13.00
C GLU A 57 3.13 -6.43 -14.50
N ARG A 58 2.31 -7.14 -15.29
CA ARG A 58 2.11 -6.85 -16.72
C ARG A 58 1.66 -5.40 -16.92
N TYR A 59 0.64 -4.96 -16.17
CA TYR A 59 0.17 -3.58 -16.20
C TYR A 59 1.28 -2.58 -15.83
N ARG A 60 2.07 -2.86 -14.78
CA ARG A 60 3.19 -1.99 -14.39
C ARG A 60 4.18 -1.83 -15.54
N ARG A 61 4.57 -2.93 -16.20
CA ARG A 61 5.53 -2.90 -17.32
C ARG A 61 5.00 -2.15 -18.53
N THR A 62 3.74 -2.39 -18.91
CA THR A 62 3.13 -1.72 -20.07
C THR A 62 2.92 -0.22 -19.86
N ASN A 63 2.77 0.21 -18.61
CA ASN A 63 2.49 1.60 -18.27
C ASN A 63 3.71 2.35 -17.69
N SER A 64 4.87 1.69 -17.59
CA SER A 64 6.08 2.22 -16.96
C SER A 64 6.66 3.44 -17.70
N ASP A 65 6.50 3.52 -19.02
CA ASP A 65 7.04 4.62 -19.82
C ASP A 65 6.31 5.96 -19.61
N ASN A 66 5.16 5.95 -18.91
CA ASN A 66 4.33 7.15 -18.66
C ASN A 66 4.49 7.74 -17.26
N TYR A 67 5.35 7.18 -16.41
CA TYR A 67 5.47 7.59 -15.00
C TYR A 67 6.69 8.50 -14.78
N LEU A 68 6.70 9.66 -15.42
CA LEU A 68 7.42 10.81 -14.86
C LEU A 68 6.55 11.37 -13.75
N PRO A 69 6.92 11.24 -12.45
CA PRO A 69 6.14 11.84 -11.39
C PRO A 69 6.19 13.35 -11.62
N THR A 70 5.04 13.96 -11.93
CA THR A 70 4.90 15.41 -11.88
C THR A 70 5.11 15.81 -10.43
N VAL A 71 6.32 16.26 -10.13
CA VAL A 71 6.64 16.79 -8.80
C VAL A 71 5.70 17.96 -8.56
N HIS A 72 4.92 17.88 -7.48
CA HIS A 72 4.08 18.99 -7.09
C HIS A 72 4.98 20.21 -6.84
N PRO A 73 4.65 21.41 -7.37
CA PRO A 73 5.54 22.58 -7.25
C PRO A 73 5.92 22.95 -5.81
N GLN A 74 5.12 22.52 -4.84
CA GLN A 74 5.32 22.78 -3.41
C GLN A 74 5.98 21.62 -2.65
N ALA A 75 6.36 20.53 -3.35
CA ALA A 75 7.01 19.40 -2.71
C ALA A 75 8.43 19.75 -2.30
N ILE A 76 8.76 19.53 -1.03
CA ILE A 76 10.09 19.75 -0.46
C ILE A 76 10.63 18.38 -0.03
N TYR A 77 11.59 17.86 -0.79
CA TYR A 77 12.19 16.54 -0.53
C TYR A 77 13.46 16.61 0.31
N THR A 78 13.91 17.81 0.64
CA THR A 78 15.07 18.05 1.50
C THR A 78 14.64 18.37 2.92
N SER A 79 15.40 17.88 3.90
CA SER A 79 15.21 18.31 5.29
C SER A 79 15.35 19.83 5.39
N ARG A 80 14.48 20.46 6.19
CA ARG A 80 14.56 21.88 6.54
C ARG A 80 14.37 22.02 8.03
N LEU A 81 15.04 22.99 8.63
CA LEU A 81 14.84 23.31 10.04
C LEU A 81 13.38 23.74 10.24
N LEU A 82 12.67 23.10 11.17
CA LEU A 82 11.33 23.52 11.55
C LEU A 82 11.41 24.90 12.18
N ASN A 83 10.64 25.86 11.65
CA ASN A 83 10.55 27.17 12.26
C ASN A 83 9.90 27.02 13.64
N PRO A 84 10.56 27.39 14.74
CA PRO A 84 9.98 27.31 16.09
C PRO A 84 8.75 28.23 16.26
N PHE A 85 8.50 29.13 15.31
CA PHE A 85 7.35 30.03 15.28
C PHE A 85 6.23 29.58 14.32
N THR A 86 6.00 28.28 14.14
CA THR A 86 4.73 27.86 13.51
C THR A 86 3.58 28.19 14.46
N PRO A 87 2.58 29.00 14.04
CA PRO A 87 1.37 29.19 14.82
C PRO A 87 0.82 27.81 15.15
N LYS A 88 0.51 27.55 16.43
CA LYS A 88 -0.21 26.34 16.79
C LYS A 88 -1.48 26.33 15.94
N PHE A 89 -1.64 25.33 15.07
CA PHE A 89 -2.94 25.07 14.47
C PHE A 89 -3.88 24.78 15.63
N ILE A 90 -4.71 25.75 15.99
CA ILE A 90 -5.80 25.54 16.95
C ILE A 90 -6.78 24.63 16.21
N ASP A 91 -6.98 23.43 16.74
CA ASP A 91 -8.00 22.53 16.24
C ASP A 91 -9.37 23.10 16.68
N ASP A 92 -10.04 23.80 15.77
CA ASP A 92 -11.34 24.43 16.02
C ASP A 92 -12.50 23.40 16.08
N ASN A 93 -12.22 22.10 16.23
CA ASN A 93 -13.24 21.05 16.36
C ASN A 93 -13.42 20.53 17.79
N VAL A 94 -13.40 21.42 18.78
CA VAL A 94 -14.02 21.15 20.08
C VAL A 94 -15.21 22.08 20.24
N LYS A 95 -16.40 21.56 19.93
CA LYS A 95 -17.68 22.15 20.31
C LYS A 95 -18.59 21.09 20.89
#